data_AF-A0A819WDL9-F1
#
_entry.id   AF-A0A819WDL9-F1
#
_cell.length_a   1.000
_cell.length_b   1.000
_cell.length_c   1.000
_cell.angle_alpha   90.00
_cell.angle_beta   90.00
_cell.angle_gamma   90.00
#
_symmetry.space_group_name_H-M   'P 1'
#
loop_
_entity.id
_entity.type
_entity.pdbx_description
1 polymer ?
#
loop_
_entity_poly.entity_id
_entity_poly.type
_entity_poly.pdbx_seq_one_letter_code
_entity_poly.pdbx_strand_id
1 'polypeptide(L)'
;MKQFQQYMWPQKNVQTDHPSCQFKADKQWLDLQYHAADRIKKPAELEHQMESPPELADEKQLDRIKGSLIGMALGDAVGAHVEFRPYEYLCQNPVKDLVGGGTWGLTKGQFTDDTSMALCLAMSLLARHDFVPYDQLVRYKWWYQYGYMSSTGKCFDIGAATRQSLEE
;
A
#
# COMPACT_ATOMS: atom_id res chain seq x y z
N MET A 1 -8.17 19.07 -7.03
CA MET A 1 -7.10 18.89 -6.02
C MET A 1 -7.57 18.92 -4.55
N LYS A 2 -8.84 19.23 -4.21
CA LYS A 2 -9.31 19.23 -2.80
C LYS A 2 -9.90 17.89 -2.29
N GLN A 3 -10.05 16.87 -3.14
CA GLN A 3 -10.69 15.59 -2.77
C GLN A 3 -9.73 14.48 -2.31
N PHE A 4 -8.42 14.62 -2.54
CA PHE A 4 -7.45 13.56 -2.20
C PHE A 4 -6.87 13.67 -0.78
N GLN A 5 -6.95 14.83 -0.13
CA GLN A 5 -6.47 15.02 1.24
C GLN A 5 -7.35 14.35 2.31
N GLN A 6 -8.57 13.94 1.97
CA GLN A 6 -9.52 13.38 2.94
C GLN A 6 -9.25 11.90 3.26
N TYR A 7 -8.51 11.18 2.41
CA TYR A 7 -8.33 9.73 2.55
C TYR A 7 -7.02 9.30 3.23
N MET A 8 -6.09 10.24 3.49
CA MET A 8 -4.74 9.91 3.95
C MET A 8 -4.45 10.34 5.40
N TRP A 9 -5.36 11.02 6.09
CA TRP A 9 -5.21 11.37 7.50
C TRP A 9 -6.56 11.67 8.18
N PRO A 10 -6.84 11.17 9.40
CA PRO A 10 -8.09 11.45 10.09
C PRO A 10 -8.13 12.92 10.52
N GLN A 11 -9.00 13.71 9.89
CA GLN A 11 -9.44 14.98 10.42
C GLN A 11 -10.22 14.69 11.71
N LYS A 12 -9.74 15.21 12.84
CA LYS A 12 -10.41 15.02 14.14
C LYS A 12 -11.86 15.52 14.03
N ASN A 13 -12.78 14.62 14.39
CA ASN A 13 -14.23 14.77 14.56
C ASN A 13 -15.10 14.67 13.30
N VAL A 14 -15.46 13.46 12.86
CA VAL A 14 -16.85 13.13 12.46
C VAL A 14 -17.11 11.63 12.66
N GLN A 15 -18.18 11.33 13.37
CA GLN A 15 -18.81 10.03 13.54
C GLN A 15 -19.50 9.65 12.21
N THR A 16 -19.06 8.60 11.51
CA THR A 16 -19.76 8.13 10.29
C THR A 16 -19.87 6.60 10.24
N ASP A 17 -21.12 6.14 10.27
CA ASP A 17 -21.53 4.82 9.81
C ASP A 17 -21.55 4.84 8.27
N HIS A 18 -20.58 4.19 7.62
CA HIS A 18 -20.57 3.91 6.18
C HIS A 18 -20.23 2.43 5.94
N PRO A 19 -20.98 1.68 5.09
CA PRO A 19 -20.81 0.24 4.93
C PRO A 19 -19.75 -0.11 3.86
N SER A 20 -18.57 0.48 3.94
CA SER A 20 -17.45 0.26 3.01
C SER A 20 -16.30 -0.45 3.70
N CYS A 21 -15.94 -1.63 3.18
CA CYS A 21 -14.79 -2.44 3.61
C CYS A 21 -14.73 -2.67 5.13
N GLN A 22 -15.56 -3.58 5.63
CA GLN A 22 -15.34 -4.13 6.97
C GLN A 22 -14.08 -4.99 6.94
N PHE A 23 -12.93 -4.39 7.29
CA PHE A 23 -11.80 -5.14 7.82
C PHE A 23 -12.32 -5.92 9.02
N LYS A 24 -12.57 -7.21 8.86
CA LYS A 24 -12.97 -8.08 9.97
C LYS A 24 -11.73 -8.26 10.84
N ALA A 25 -11.61 -7.40 11.85
CA ALA A 25 -10.53 -7.30 12.83
C ALA A 25 -10.39 -8.52 13.76
N ASP A 26 -10.92 -9.66 13.34
CA ASP A 26 -11.23 -10.82 14.14
C ASP A 26 -10.59 -12.02 13.43
N LYS A 27 -9.63 -12.77 13.99
CA LYS A 27 -9.28 -12.98 15.41
C LYS A 27 -7.83 -13.50 15.47
N GLN A 28 -7.05 -13.15 16.50
CA GLN A 28 -5.65 -13.57 16.79
C GLN A 28 -4.47 -12.91 16.03
N TRP A 29 -4.67 -11.84 15.25
CA TRP A 29 -3.63 -11.23 14.39
C TRP A 29 -2.47 -10.48 15.12
N LEU A 30 -2.30 -10.73 16.41
CA LEU A 30 -1.46 -9.92 17.30
C LEU A 30 -0.68 -10.70 18.36
N ASP A 31 -1.03 -11.95 18.65
CA ASP A 31 -1.03 -12.32 20.07
C ASP A 31 0.32 -12.67 20.70
N LEU A 32 1.36 -13.19 20.01
CA LEU A 32 2.52 -13.75 20.76
C LEU A 32 3.92 -13.68 20.13
N GLN A 33 4.09 -13.46 18.82
CA GLN A 33 5.34 -13.84 18.13
C GLN A 33 5.58 -12.84 16.99
N TYR A 34 6.50 -11.89 17.07
CA TYR A 34 7.88 -12.10 16.62
C TYR A 34 8.89 -11.59 17.67
N HIS A 35 8.56 -11.89 18.92
CA HIS A 35 9.42 -11.90 20.11
C HIS A 35 10.07 -10.57 20.51
N ALA A 36 9.41 -9.89 21.46
CA ALA A 36 9.90 -9.24 22.68
C ALA A 36 11.17 -8.33 22.68
N ALA A 37 12.10 -8.44 21.74
CA ALA A 37 13.32 -7.66 21.66
C ALA A 37 13.16 -6.38 20.81
N ASP A 38 12.45 -6.42 19.68
CA ASP A 38 12.52 -5.35 18.68
C ASP A 38 11.26 -4.45 18.54
N ARG A 39 10.19 -4.77 19.29
CA ARG A 39 8.91 -4.03 19.38
C ARG A 39 8.46 -3.44 18.03
N ILE A 40 8.06 -4.32 17.11
CA ILE A 40 7.33 -3.93 15.89
C ILE A 40 5.97 -3.37 16.33
N LYS A 41 5.74 -2.09 16.07
CA LYS A 41 4.52 -1.38 16.49
C LYS A 41 3.35 -1.76 15.58
N LYS A 42 2.16 -1.88 16.16
CA LYS A 42 0.92 -2.16 15.42
C LYS A 42 0.58 -0.99 14.48
N PRO A 43 -0.11 -1.22 13.35
CA PRO A 43 -0.59 -0.13 12.48
C PRO A 43 -1.32 0.99 13.26
N ALA A 44 -2.22 0.64 14.18
CA ALA A 44 -2.94 1.61 15.02
C ALA A 44 -2.04 2.32 16.05
N GLU A 45 -0.96 1.69 16.53
CA GLU A 45 0.02 2.32 17.44
C GLU A 45 0.97 3.26 16.68
N LEU A 46 1.20 2.99 15.40
CA LEU A 46 1.97 3.83 14.50
C LEU A 46 1.21 5.10 14.16
N GLU A 47 -0.07 4.98 13.81
CA GLU A 47 -0.94 6.13 13.52
C GLU A 47 -1.03 7.10 14.71
N HIS A 48 -0.92 6.61 15.94
CA HIS A 48 -0.93 7.46 17.15
C HIS A 48 0.38 8.24 17.37
N GLN A 49 1.48 7.79 16.75
CA GLN A 49 2.82 8.38 16.90
C GLN A 49 3.34 9.05 15.64
N MET A 50 2.60 8.97 14.53
CA MET A 50 2.88 9.77 13.36
C MET A 50 2.59 11.23 13.74
N GLU A 51 3.65 11.94 14.11
CA GLU A 51 3.61 13.40 14.27
C GLU A 51 3.15 14.04 12.96
N SER A 52 2.66 15.28 13.05
CA SER A 52 2.35 16.04 11.84
C SER A 52 3.60 16.09 10.96
N PRO A 53 3.47 15.87 9.63
CA PRO A 53 4.64 15.88 8.77
C PRO A 53 5.40 17.19 8.99
N PRO A 54 6.75 17.16 9.07
CA PRO A 54 7.52 18.37 9.21
C PRO A 54 7.07 19.34 8.11
N GLU A 55 6.84 20.59 8.49
CA GLU A 55 6.41 21.63 7.55
C GLU A 55 7.53 21.78 6.52
N LEU A 56 7.36 21.14 5.37
CA LEU A 56 8.32 21.23 4.28
C LEU A 56 8.32 22.67 3.81
N ALA A 57 9.47 23.34 3.94
CA ALA A 57 9.62 24.74 3.60
C ALA A 57 9.38 25.04 2.10
N ASP A 58 9.41 24.02 1.24
CA ASP A 58 9.18 24.14 -0.21
C ASP A 58 7.95 23.33 -0.66
N GLU A 59 6.85 24.05 -0.93
CA GLU A 59 5.61 23.48 -1.48
C GLU A 59 5.84 22.71 -2.79
N LYS A 60 6.78 23.17 -3.63
CA LYS A 60 7.11 22.53 -4.92
C LYS A 60 7.82 21.21 -4.72
N GLN A 61 8.68 21.11 -3.71
CA GLN A 61 9.32 19.85 -3.34
C GLN A 61 8.29 18.85 -2.82
N LEU A 62 7.38 19.30 -1.96
CA LEU A 62 6.30 18.47 -1.43
C LEU A 62 5.37 17.97 -2.55
N ASP A 63 5.04 18.82 -3.51
CA ASP A 63 4.24 18.44 -4.69
C ASP A 63 4.91 17.32 -5.50
N ARG A 64 6.23 17.42 -5.73
CA ARG A 64 7.00 16.37 -6.41
C ARG A 64 7.04 15.05 -5.65
N ILE A 65 7.22 15.09 -4.33
CA ILE A 65 7.23 13.89 -3.47
C ILE A 65 5.85 13.21 -3.48
N LYS A 66 4.78 14.00 -3.38
CA LYS A 66 3.42 13.46 -3.51
C LYS A 66 3.17 12.88 -4.89
N GLY A 67 3.58 13.61 -5.93
CA GLY A 67 3.45 13.21 -7.33
C GLY A 67 4.20 11.92 -7.64
N SER A 68 5.37 11.66 -7.05
CA SER A 68 6.11 10.42 -7.27
C SER A 68 5.39 9.21 -6.65
N LEU A 69 4.92 9.32 -5.41
CA LEU A 69 4.21 8.23 -4.73
C LEU A 69 2.85 7.95 -5.35
N ILE A 70 2.07 9.00 -5.65
CA ILE A 70 0.77 8.87 -6.31
C ILE A 70 0.97 8.39 -7.76
N GLY A 71 1.94 8.94 -8.47
CA GLY A 71 2.25 8.57 -9.85
C GLY A 71 2.67 7.11 -10.01
N MET A 72 3.45 6.59 -9.05
CA MET A 72 3.79 5.17 -8.98
C MET A 72 2.52 4.31 -8.83
N ALA A 73 1.66 4.61 -7.85
CA ALA A 73 0.42 3.86 -7.63
C ALA A 73 -0.57 3.94 -8.81
N LEU A 74 -0.62 5.09 -9.48
CA LEU A 74 -1.40 5.27 -10.70
C LEU A 74 -0.81 4.46 -11.86
N GLY A 75 0.51 4.48 -12.04
CA GLY A 75 1.20 3.74 -13.09
C GLY A 75 0.98 2.23 -12.96
N ASP A 76 1.11 1.72 -11.74
CA ASP A 76 0.77 0.34 -11.35
C ASP A 76 -0.68 0.02 -11.74
N ALA A 77 -1.67 0.75 -11.21
CA ALA A 77 -3.09 0.46 -11.47
C ALA A 77 -3.49 0.57 -12.96
N VAL A 78 -2.83 1.45 -13.73
CA VAL A 78 -3.01 1.55 -15.18
C VAL A 78 -2.36 0.38 -15.91
N GLY A 79 -1.14 0.01 -15.53
CA GLY A 79 -0.35 -1.06 -16.14
C GLY A 79 -0.97 -2.45 -15.90
N ALA A 80 -1.50 -2.69 -14.70
CA ALA A 80 -2.15 -3.94 -14.32
C ALA A 80 -3.29 -4.37 -15.25
N HIS A 81 -3.97 -3.40 -15.90
CA HIS A 81 -5.01 -3.69 -16.89
C HIS A 81 -4.50 -4.55 -18.06
N VAL A 82 -3.25 -4.32 -18.46
CA VAL A 82 -2.67 -4.92 -19.67
C VAL A 82 -1.48 -5.82 -19.37
N GLU A 83 -1.28 -6.17 -18.12
CA GLU A 83 -0.26 -7.12 -17.71
C GLU A 83 -0.37 -8.43 -18.50
N PHE A 84 0.78 -8.97 -18.91
CA PHE A 84 0.93 -10.16 -19.76
C PHE A 84 0.24 -10.10 -21.13
N ARG A 85 -0.28 -8.94 -21.56
CA ARG A 85 -0.83 -8.79 -22.91
C ARG A 85 0.28 -8.60 -23.94
N PRO A 86 0.15 -9.22 -25.13
CA PRO A 86 1.12 -9.03 -26.20
C PRO A 86 1.03 -7.61 -26.76
N TYR A 87 2.11 -7.15 -27.40
CA TYR A 87 2.19 -5.81 -27.98
C TYR A 87 1.08 -5.54 -29.02
N GLU A 88 0.70 -6.54 -29.81
CA GLU A 88 -0.37 -6.44 -30.80
C GLU A 88 -1.72 -6.13 -30.15
N TYR A 89 -1.96 -6.66 -28.94
CA TYR A 89 -3.17 -6.34 -28.16
C TYR A 89 -3.17 -4.86 -27.75
N LEU A 90 -2.02 -4.32 -27.32
CA LEU A 90 -1.86 -2.92 -26.93
C LEU A 90 -2.07 -1.95 -28.09
N CYS A 91 -1.65 -2.34 -29.30
CA CYS A 91 -1.87 -1.55 -30.52
C CYS A 91 -3.37 -1.37 -30.80
N GLN A 92 -4.17 -2.42 -30.56
CA GLN A 92 -5.61 -2.41 -30.79
C GLN A 92 -6.40 -1.85 -29.60
N ASN A 93 -5.86 -1.99 -28.39
CA ASN A 93 -6.50 -1.63 -27.13
C ASN A 93 -5.58 -0.69 -26.32
N PRO A 94 -5.33 0.54 -26.81
CA PRO A 94 -4.46 1.47 -26.11
C PRO A 94 -5.06 1.86 -24.74
N VAL A 95 -4.24 1.80 -23.69
CA VAL A 95 -4.63 2.19 -22.34
C VAL A 95 -4.70 3.72 -22.26
N LYS A 96 -5.89 4.25 -22.02
CA LYS A 96 -6.17 5.70 -22.03
C LYS A 96 -6.72 6.25 -20.72
N ASP A 97 -7.14 5.37 -19.81
CA ASP A 97 -7.71 5.71 -18.52
C ASP A 97 -7.50 4.53 -17.54
N LEU A 98 -7.74 4.79 -16.25
CA LEU A 98 -7.91 3.78 -15.23
C LEU A 98 -9.19 3.02 -15.51
N VAL A 99 -9.09 1.76 -15.94
CA VAL A 99 -10.26 0.95 -16.31
C VAL A 99 -10.48 -0.28 -15.41
N GLY A 100 -9.47 -0.71 -14.64
CA GLY A 100 -9.52 -1.98 -13.89
C GLY A 100 -9.39 -3.19 -14.82
N GLY A 101 -10.00 -4.33 -14.50
CA GLY A 101 -9.94 -5.56 -15.29
C GLY A 101 -8.56 -6.23 -15.25
N GLY A 102 -8.02 -6.58 -16.42
CA GLY A 102 -6.73 -7.24 -16.55
C GLY A 102 -6.71 -8.69 -16.08
N THR A 103 -5.50 -9.23 -15.90
CA THR A 103 -5.24 -10.63 -15.48
C THR A 103 -5.97 -11.01 -14.21
N TRP A 104 -6.09 -10.06 -13.29
CA TRP A 104 -6.61 -10.27 -11.94
C TRP A 104 -8.07 -9.81 -11.76
N GLY A 105 -8.71 -9.27 -12.81
CA GLY A 105 -10.10 -8.79 -12.73
C GLY A 105 -10.31 -7.65 -11.74
N LEU A 106 -9.35 -6.72 -11.66
CA LEU A 106 -9.33 -5.63 -10.69
C LEU A 106 -10.49 -4.65 -10.89
N THR A 107 -10.91 -3.98 -9.82
CA THR A 107 -11.78 -2.81 -9.94
C THR A 107 -10.96 -1.58 -10.30
N LYS A 108 -11.62 -0.54 -10.86
CA LYS A 108 -10.94 0.70 -11.27
C LYS A 108 -10.17 1.33 -10.08
N GLY A 109 -8.86 1.49 -10.25
CA GLY A 109 -7.99 2.12 -9.26
C GLY A 109 -7.33 1.17 -8.25
N GLN A 110 -7.61 -0.14 -8.31
CA GLN A 110 -6.84 -1.12 -7.55
C GLN A 110 -5.45 -1.30 -8.17
N PHE A 111 -4.43 -1.20 -7.32
CA PHE A 111 -3.00 -1.40 -7.61
C PHE A 111 -2.54 -2.81 -7.20
N THR A 112 -1.35 -3.24 -7.63
CA THR A 112 -0.82 -4.60 -7.43
C THR A 112 0.28 -4.65 -6.35
N ASP A 113 1.23 -5.58 -6.51
CA ASP A 113 2.34 -5.80 -5.59
C ASP A 113 3.31 -4.62 -5.53
N ASP A 114 3.56 -3.94 -6.66
CA ASP A 114 4.42 -2.75 -6.75
C ASP A 114 4.06 -1.72 -5.66
N THR A 115 2.80 -1.28 -5.64
CA THR A 115 2.33 -0.30 -4.65
C THR A 115 2.22 -0.92 -3.26
N SER A 116 1.81 -2.19 -3.14
CA SER A 116 1.68 -2.86 -1.84
C SER A 116 3.03 -2.93 -1.11
N MET A 117 4.10 -3.30 -1.83
CA MET A 117 5.46 -3.36 -1.30
C MET A 117 6.00 -1.97 -0.99
N ALA A 118 5.77 -0.99 -1.87
CA ALA A 118 6.19 0.39 -1.60
C ALA A 118 5.52 0.98 -0.34
N LEU A 119 4.23 0.71 -0.13
CA LEU A 119 3.51 1.10 1.09
C LEU A 119 4.07 0.41 2.33
N CYS A 120 4.40 -0.89 2.24
CA CYS A 120 5.05 -1.60 3.35
C CYS A 120 6.40 -0.99 3.73
N LEU A 121 7.23 -0.62 2.75
CA LEU A 121 8.50 0.08 2.98
C LEU A 121 8.27 1.46 3.61
N ALA A 122 7.35 2.26 3.05
CA ALA A 122 7.04 3.59 3.57
C ALA A 122 6.58 3.52 5.04
N MET A 123 5.74 2.55 5.38
CA MET A 123 5.31 2.33 6.76
C MET A 123 6.45 1.93 7.69
N SER A 124 7.43 1.17 7.20
CA SER A 124 8.62 0.83 8.00
C SER A 124 9.45 2.07 8.30
N LEU A 125 9.71 2.89 7.28
CA LEU A 125 10.48 4.13 7.41
C LEU A 125 9.80 5.11 8.38
N LEU A 126 8.48 5.28 8.28
CA LEU A 126 7.72 6.14 9.18
C LEU A 126 7.70 5.60 10.61
N ALA A 127 7.57 4.28 10.78
CA ALA A 127 7.50 3.63 12.08
C ALA A 127 8.80 3.69 12.88
N ARG A 128 9.91 3.54 12.16
CA ARG A 128 11.26 3.39 12.72
C ARG A 128 12.05 4.68 12.70
N HIS A 129 11.61 5.68 11.92
CA HIS A 129 12.37 6.87 11.59
C HIS A 129 13.78 6.55 11.05
N ASP A 130 13.94 5.36 10.46
CA ASP A 130 15.19 4.82 9.95
C ASP A 130 14.90 3.63 9.01
N PHE A 131 15.91 3.21 8.26
CA PHE A 131 15.87 1.98 7.49
C PHE A 131 16.23 0.78 8.36
N VAL A 132 15.21 0.01 8.76
CA VAL A 132 15.37 -1.22 9.55
C VAL A 132 14.92 -2.42 8.70
N PRO A 133 15.85 -3.16 8.05
CA PRO A 133 15.52 -4.25 7.12
C PRO A 133 14.58 -5.30 7.70
N TYR A 134 14.73 -5.61 8.99
CA TYR A 134 13.89 -6.59 9.67
C TYR A 134 12.43 -6.14 9.78
N ASP A 135 12.16 -4.88 10.13
CA ASP A 135 10.79 -4.34 10.22
C ASP A 135 10.13 -4.28 8.83
N GLN A 136 10.89 -3.89 7.80
CA GLN A 136 10.45 -3.94 6.41
C GLN A 136 10.05 -5.37 5.99
N LEU A 137 10.91 -6.36 6.25
CA LEU A 137 10.65 -7.76 5.93
C LEU A 137 9.38 -8.27 6.61
N VAL A 138 9.17 -7.94 7.89
CA VAL A 138 7.97 -8.35 8.62
C VAL A 138 6.71 -7.76 7.98
N ARG A 139 6.73 -6.50 7.53
CA ARG A 139 5.59 -5.90 6.82
C ARG A 139 5.34 -6.55 5.47
N TYR A 140 6.39 -6.94 4.75
CA TYR A 140 6.24 -7.74 3.54
C TYR A 140 5.62 -9.10 3.83
N LYS A 141 6.01 -9.79 4.91
CA LYS A 141 5.35 -11.04 5.35
C LYS A 141 3.89 -10.79 5.73
N TRP A 142 3.53 -9.65 6.33
CA TRP A 142 2.12 -9.31 6.59
C TRP A 142 1.31 -9.08 5.33
N TRP A 143 1.88 -8.39 4.34
CA TRP A 143 1.24 -8.27 3.03
C TRP A 143 1.03 -9.65 2.42
N TYR A 144 2.08 -10.47 2.37
CA TYR A 144 2.05 -11.81 1.80
C TYR A 144 1.00 -12.72 2.44
N GLN A 145 0.94 -12.77 3.77
CA GLN A 145 0.09 -13.71 4.50
C GLN A 145 -1.35 -13.20 4.70
N TYR A 146 -1.52 -11.89 4.89
CA TYR A 146 -2.78 -11.31 5.37
C TYR A 146 -3.34 -10.19 4.49
N GLY A 147 -2.65 -9.82 3.40
CA GLY A 147 -3.08 -8.73 2.53
C GLY A 147 -2.92 -7.34 3.15
N TYR A 148 -2.02 -7.17 4.14
CA TYR A 148 -1.66 -5.84 4.65
C TYR A 148 -1.21 -4.91 3.51
N MET A 149 -1.75 -3.69 3.45
CA MET A 149 -1.50 -2.72 2.37
C MET A 149 -1.86 -3.19 0.95
N SER A 150 -2.71 -4.21 0.82
CA SER A 150 -3.26 -4.64 -0.47
C SER A 150 -4.52 -3.85 -0.85
N SER A 151 -4.66 -3.50 -2.13
CA SER A 151 -5.86 -2.89 -2.68
C SER A 151 -7.07 -3.84 -2.75
N THR A 152 -6.85 -5.16 -2.64
CA THR A 152 -7.90 -6.19 -2.72
C THR A 152 -8.16 -6.89 -1.38
N GLY A 153 -7.43 -6.51 -0.33
CA GLY A 153 -7.51 -7.15 0.99
C GLY A 153 -6.84 -8.54 1.08
N LYS A 154 -6.12 -8.97 0.04
CA LYS A 154 -5.32 -10.21 0.02
C LYS A 154 -4.01 -10.00 -0.74
N CYS A 155 -2.99 -10.81 -0.50
CA CYS A 155 -1.82 -10.83 -1.39
C CYS A 155 -2.20 -11.43 -2.74
N PHE A 156 -1.80 -10.77 -3.81
CA PHE A 156 -1.86 -11.26 -5.18
C PHE A 156 -0.70 -10.63 -5.97
N ASP A 157 -0.45 -11.14 -7.16
CA ASP A 157 0.58 -10.66 -8.09
C ASP A 157 2.03 -10.72 -7.56
N ILE A 158 2.27 -11.40 -6.43
CA ILE A 158 3.63 -11.56 -5.90
C ILE A 158 4.53 -12.33 -6.86
N GLY A 159 5.61 -11.68 -7.30
CA GLY A 159 6.65 -12.30 -8.12
C GLY A 159 7.33 -13.49 -7.43
N ALA A 160 7.80 -14.46 -8.22
CA ALA A 160 8.36 -15.71 -7.71
C ALA A 160 9.58 -15.50 -6.79
N ALA A 161 10.49 -14.59 -7.15
CA ALA A 161 11.66 -14.27 -6.34
C ALA A 161 11.27 -13.66 -4.98
N THR A 162 10.36 -12.68 -4.99
CA THR A 162 9.84 -12.07 -3.76
C THR A 162 9.17 -13.10 -2.87
N ARG A 163 8.32 -13.97 -3.44
CA ARG A 163 7.69 -15.05 -2.69
C ARG A 163 8.72 -15.95 -2.03
N GLN A 164 9.69 -16.42 -2.80
CA GLN A 164 10.75 -17.30 -2.30
C GLN A 164 11.48 -16.65 -1.10
N SER A 165 11.88 -15.38 -1.23
CA SER A 165 12.56 -14.65 -0.16
C SER A 165 11.72 -14.43 1.11
N LEU A 166 10.37 -14.48 1.01
CA LEU A 166 9.48 -14.35 2.17
C LEU A 166 9.16 -15.70 2.83
N GLU A 167 9.34 -16.80 2.11
CA GLU A 167 9.13 -18.17 2.62
C GLU A 167 10.35 -18.74 3.36
N GLU A 168 11.54 -18.23 3.04
CA GLU A 168 12.78 -18.44 3.80
C GLU A 168 12.73 -17.82 5.21
#